data_AF-A0A556MWS7-F1
#
_entry.id   AF-A0A556MWS7-F1
#
_cell.length_a   1.000
_cell.length_b   1.000
_cell.length_c   1.000
_cell.angle_alpha   90.00
_cell.angle_beta   90.00
_cell.angle_gamma   90.00
#
_symmetry.space_group_name_H-M   'P 1'
#
loop_
_entity.id
_entity.type
_entity.pdbx_description
1 polymer ?
#
loop_
_entity_poly.entity_id
_entity_poly.type
_entity_poly.pdbx_seq_one_letter_code
_entity_poly.pdbx_strand_id
1 'polypeptide(L)'
;MKKLLLIIGLCAGLKASAQVTTDTITRSTYTLTHDSISRKTYTLIFINKDATFAKEGSAVKQRMIDAFFLVYPAEAETFNKNTLNKVTFVIDPGYDGVAATGNGVVTFNPAWMLKKPTDLDVVTHEVMHIVQDYGDSNGPGWLTEGIADYARAVFGVDNVGAKWYLPKFKSTQSYTNSYRITARFFLWVEKNIKPGLVISLDAKLRAHTYTDNTIKDLTGKTFDQLWADYAAANTPKG
;
A
#
# COMPACT_ATOMS: atom_id res chain seq x y z
N MET A 1 46.09 59.86 30.80
CA MET A 1 47.55 59.86 31.08
C MET A 1 47.84 58.98 32.29
N LYS A 2 48.94 58.19 32.21
CA LYS A 2 49.55 57.27 33.21
C LYS A 2 48.85 55.90 33.33
N LYS A 3 49.43 54.82 32.75
CA LYS A 3 50.49 53.90 33.27
C LYS A 3 49.99 53.16 34.52
N LEU A 4 50.06 51.84 34.69
CA LEU A 4 51.14 50.87 34.39
C LEU A 4 50.71 49.44 34.83
N LEU A 5 51.48 48.44 34.40
CA LEU A 5 51.83 47.17 35.06
C LEU A 5 51.01 45.87 34.82
N LEU A 6 51.75 44.96 34.19
CA LEU A 6 51.65 43.51 34.12
C LEU A 6 52.02 42.89 35.49
N ILE A 7 51.24 41.93 36.01
CA ILE A 7 51.73 40.91 36.97
C ILE A 7 51.07 39.56 36.66
N ILE A 8 51.93 38.54 36.57
CA ILE A 8 51.62 37.11 36.42
C ILE A 8 51.22 36.54 37.78
N GLY A 9 50.14 35.74 37.82
CA GLY A 9 49.71 35.00 39.01
C GLY A 9 49.06 33.67 38.61
N LEU A 10 49.83 32.60 38.74
CA LEU A 10 49.43 31.20 38.58
C LEU A 10 48.72 30.75 39.87
N CYS A 11 47.51 30.18 39.80
CA CYS A 11 47.10 28.94 40.51
C CYS A 11 45.60 28.65 40.51
N ALA A 12 45.34 27.34 40.52
CA ALA A 12 44.17 26.61 41.01
C ALA A 12 42.91 26.59 40.12
N GLY A 13 42.66 25.39 39.59
CA GLY A 13 41.56 25.07 38.69
C GLY A 13 40.17 25.19 39.28
N LEU A 14 39.23 25.47 38.38
CA LEU A 14 37.83 25.08 38.49
C LEU A 14 37.50 24.25 37.24
N LYS A 15 37.21 22.96 37.41
CA LYS A 15 36.57 22.16 36.37
C LYS A 15 35.12 22.64 36.26
N ALA A 16 34.80 23.39 35.20
CA ALA A 16 33.41 23.59 34.82
C ALA A 16 32.89 22.25 34.26
N SER A 17 31.97 21.62 34.97
CA SER A 17 31.19 20.51 34.45
C SER A 17 30.20 21.06 33.42
N ALA A 18 30.48 20.83 32.14
CA ALA A 18 29.46 20.97 31.11
C ALA A 18 28.47 19.81 31.26
N GLN A 19 27.32 20.11 31.84
CA GLN A 19 26.19 19.21 31.91
C GLN A 19 25.60 19.13 30.50
N VAL A 20 26.00 18.10 29.74
CA VAL A 20 25.40 17.80 28.44
C VAL A 20 23.99 17.29 28.73
N THR A 21 22.99 18.14 28.50
CA THR A 21 21.60 17.74 28.38
C THR A 21 21.49 16.82 27.16
N THR A 22 21.46 15.52 27.41
CA THR A 22 21.07 14.52 26.40
C THR A 22 19.56 14.61 26.21
N ASP A 23 19.12 15.58 25.44
CA ASP A 23 17.79 15.56 24.85
C ASP A 23 17.94 15.83 23.36
N THR A 24 18.36 14.79 22.65
CA THR A 24 18.27 14.72 21.20
C THR A 24 17.68 13.35 20.91
N ILE A 25 16.39 13.37 20.61
CA ILE A 25 15.53 12.26 20.25
C ILE A 25 16.23 11.40 19.19
N THR A 26 16.75 10.26 19.61
CA THR A 26 17.12 9.17 18.71
C THR A 26 15.82 8.57 18.20
N ARG A 27 15.41 8.89 16.97
CA ARG A 27 14.38 8.14 16.24
C ARG A 27 14.93 6.72 16.06
N SER A 28 14.57 5.82 16.97
CA SER A 28 15.19 4.52 17.10
C SER A 28 14.92 3.64 15.88
N THR A 29 16.00 3.09 15.35
CA THR A 29 16.13 2.05 14.33
C THR A 29 15.68 0.66 14.86
N TYR A 30 14.67 0.62 15.73
CA TYR A 30 14.40 -0.58 16.53
C TYR A 30 13.56 -1.61 15.76
N THR A 31 14.26 -2.56 15.15
CA THR A 31 13.65 -3.79 14.62
C THR A 31 13.60 -4.82 15.75
N LEU A 32 12.41 -5.29 16.11
CA LEU A 32 12.20 -6.33 17.11
C LEU A 32 12.42 -7.73 16.53
N THR A 33 11.83 -8.00 15.37
CA THR A 33 12.01 -9.28 14.66
C THR A 33 12.22 -9.03 13.19
N HIS A 34 13.00 -9.90 12.55
CA HIS A 34 13.28 -9.86 11.12
C HIS A 34 13.31 -11.30 10.59
N ASP A 35 12.23 -11.70 9.94
CA ASP A 35 12.13 -13.02 9.31
C ASP A 35 12.33 -12.91 7.79
N SER A 36 12.92 -13.93 7.20
CA SER A 36 13.03 -14.10 5.76
C SER A 36 12.41 -15.43 5.38
N ILE A 37 11.28 -15.38 4.67
CA ILE A 37 10.55 -16.55 4.23
C ILE A 37 10.62 -16.61 2.71
N SER A 38 11.05 -17.74 2.15
CA SER A 38 11.09 -17.94 0.69
C SER A 38 10.24 -19.14 0.31
N ARG A 39 9.38 -18.99 -0.70
CA ARG A 39 8.64 -20.10 -1.31
C ARG A 39 8.74 -19.96 -2.83
N LYS A 40 9.33 -20.95 -3.50
CA LYS A 40 9.60 -20.91 -4.95
C LYS A 40 10.37 -19.63 -5.32
N THR A 41 9.84 -18.84 -6.24
CA THR A 41 10.45 -17.61 -6.78
C THR A 41 10.42 -16.44 -5.81
N TYR A 42 9.47 -16.40 -4.87
CA TYR A 42 9.22 -15.21 -4.06
C TYR A 42 9.78 -15.33 -2.65
N THR A 43 10.31 -14.21 -2.15
CA THR A 43 10.80 -14.03 -0.78
C THR A 43 10.05 -12.89 -0.11
N LEU A 44 9.53 -13.14 1.09
CA LEU A 44 8.95 -12.15 1.98
C LEU A 44 9.89 -11.89 3.15
N ILE A 45 10.32 -10.65 3.29
CA ILE A 45 10.98 -10.16 4.50
C ILE A 45 9.89 -9.61 5.42
N PHE A 46 9.78 -10.10 6.65
CA PHE A 46 8.80 -9.62 7.62
C PHE A 46 9.51 -8.96 8.80
N ILE A 47 9.43 -7.64 8.87
CA ILE A 47 10.00 -6.80 9.92
C ILE A 47 8.90 -6.41 10.89
N ASN A 48 9.13 -6.60 12.18
CA ASN A 48 8.26 -6.08 13.23
C ASN A 48 9.01 -5.06 14.08
N LYS A 49 8.39 -3.90 14.32
CA LYS A 49 8.88 -2.86 15.24
C LYS A 49 7.98 -2.66 16.45
N ASP A 50 6.83 -3.34 16.52
CA ASP A 50 5.84 -3.20 17.59
C ASP A 50 5.85 -4.36 18.60
N ALA A 51 5.99 -4.04 19.89
CA ALA A 51 6.10 -5.03 20.95
C ALA A 51 4.78 -5.75 21.24
N THR A 52 3.65 -5.06 21.09
CA THR A 52 2.31 -5.66 21.29
C THR A 52 2.03 -6.68 20.19
N PHE A 53 2.29 -6.31 18.94
CA PHE A 53 2.18 -7.22 17.80
C PHE A 53 3.14 -8.41 17.93
N ALA A 54 4.34 -8.22 18.47
CA ALA A 54 5.26 -9.33 18.74
C ALA A 54 4.67 -10.36 19.70
N LYS A 55 3.95 -9.89 20.73
CA LYS A 55 3.38 -10.72 21.79
C LYS A 55 2.06 -11.38 21.37
N GLU A 56 1.21 -10.64 20.65
CA GLU A 56 -0.20 -11.00 20.43
C GLU A 56 -0.52 -11.31 18.97
N GLY A 57 0.29 -10.83 18.03
CA GLY A 57 0.03 -10.85 16.60
C GLY A 57 0.54 -12.09 15.87
N SER A 58 1.04 -13.13 16.54
CA SER A 58 1.66 -14.29 15.89
C SER A 58 0.73 -14.99 14.88
N ALA A 59 -0.55 -15.16 15.23
CA ALA A 59 -1.55 -15.72 14.32
C ALA A 59 -1.85 -14.81 13.14
N VAL A 60 -1.92 -13.48 13.36
CA VAL A 60 -2.17 -12.49 12.29
C VAL A 60 -0.99 -12.45 11.33
N LYS A 61 0.24 -12.41 11.85
CA LYS A 61 1.48 -12.49 11.08
C LYS A 61 1.50 -13.71 10.17
N GLN A 62 1.21 -14.90 10.72
CA GLN A 62 1.20 -16.12 9.91
C GLN A 62 0.17 -16.03 8.78
N ARG A 63 -1.04 -15.53 9.07
CA ARG A 63 -2.09 -15.34 8.06
C ARG A 63 -1.72 -14.29 7.00
N MET A 64 -1.00 -13.22 7.35
CA MET A 64 -0.48 -12.25 6.38
C MET A 64 0.56 -12.88 5.45
N ILE A 65 1.47 -13.70 6.00
CA ILE A 65 2.47 -14.43 5.23
C ILE A 65 1.79 -15.40 4.26
N ASP A 66 0.79 -16.14 4.73
CA ASP A 66 0.06 -17.09 3.88
C ASP A 66 -0.77 -16.38 2.81
N ALA A 67 -1.40 -15.24 3.13
CA ALA A 67 -2.07 -14.39 2.15
C ALA A 67 -1.08 -13.93 1.06
N PHE A 68 0.08 -13.38 1.43
CA PHE A 68 1.12 -12.96 0.48
C PHE A 68 1.51 -14.08 -0.49
N PHE A 69 1.84 -15.26 0.03
CA PHE A 69 2.29 -16.38 -0.80
C PHE A 69 1.18 -17.03 -1.64
N LEU A 70 -0.08 -16.69 -1.38
CA LEU A 70 -1.21 -17.08 -2.20
C LEU A 70 -1.50 -16.04 -3.29
N VAL A 71 -1.60 -14.76 -2.92
CA VAL A 71 -2.12 -13.71 -3.82
C VAL A 71 -1.03 -13.10 -4.70
N TYR A 72 0.15 -12.80 -4.16
CA TYR A 72 1.18 -12.07 -4.91
C TYR A 72 1.69 -12.84 -6.15
N PRO A 73 1.92 -14.17 -6.10
CA PRO A 73 2.23 -14.93 -7.31
C PRO A 73 1.12 -14.89 -8.37
N ALA A 74 -0.16 -14.87 -7.95
CA ALA A 74 -1.30 -14.84 -8.86
C ALA A 74 -1.46 -13.46 -9.52
N GLU A 75 -1.27 -12.39 -8.76
CA GLU A 75 -1.25 -11.02 -9.27
C GLU A 75 -0.07 -10.81 -10.23
N ALA A 76 1.13 -11.27 -9.86
CA ALA A 76 2.31 -11.21 -10.72
C ALA A 76 2.09 -11.94 -12.05
N GLU A 77 1.55 -13.17 -12.01
CA GLU A 77 1.26 -13.93 -13.23
C GLU A 77 0.21 -13.25 -14.13
N THR A 78 -0.77 -12.57 -13.52
CA THR A 78 -1.87 -11.92 -14.22
C THR A 78 -1.47 -10.58 -14.85
N PHE A 79 -0.72 -9.76 -14.11
CA PHE A 79 -0.46 -8.36 -14.46
C PHE A 79 1.00 -8.10 -14.83
N ASN A 80 1.96 -8.58 -14.04
CA ASN A 80 3.38 -8.26 -14.23
C ASN A 80 4.31 -9.37 -13.72
N LYS A 81 4.70 -10.28 -14.63
CA LYS A 81 5.63 -11.39 -14.32
C LYS A 81 7.04 -10.94 -13.94
N ASN A 82 7.39 -9.70 -14.28
CA ASN A 82 8.70 -9.10 -14.01
C ASN A 82 8.71 -8.28 -12.71
N THR A 83 7.65 -8.35 -11.89
CA THR A 83 7.61 -7.68 -10.59
C THR A 83 8.71 -8.21 -9.64
N LEU A 84 8.88 -7.54 -8.50
CA LEU A 84 9.90 -7.87 -7.52
C LEU A 84 9.72 -9.28 -6.96
N ASN A 85 10.81 -10.06 -6.96
CA ASN A 85 10.84 -11.37 -6.31
C ASN A 85 11.05 -11.29 -4.79
N LYS A 86 11.37 -10.10 -4.27
CA LYS A 86 11.60 -9.85 -2.85
C LYS A 86 10.75 -8.67 -2.40
N VAL A 87 9.84 -8.92 -1.47
CA VAL A 87 8.93 -7.93 -0.88
C VAL A 87 9.19 -7.84 0.61
N THR A 88 9.03 -6.66 1.19
CA THR A 88 9.20 -6.43 2.63
C THR A 88 7.89 -5.99 3.25
N PHE A 89 7.43 -6.68 4.28
CA PHE A 89 6.38 -6.19 5.18
C PHE A 89 7.01 -5.59 6.43
N VAL A 90 6.52 -4.43 6.84
CA VAL A 90 6.96 -3.73 8.04
C VAL A 90 5.74 -3.46 8.91
N ILE A 91 5.71 -4.04 10.11
CA ILE A 91 4.79 -3.64 11.16
C ILE A 91 5.40 -2.43 11.87
N ASP A 92 4.84 -1.24 11.64
CA ASP A 92 5.38 0.03 12.13
C ASP A 92 4.36 0.76 13.04
N PRO A 93 4.61 0.86 14.35
CA PRO A 93 3.70 1.56 15.27
C PRO A 93 3.67 3.07 15.05
N GLY A 94 4.58 3.64 14.24
CA GLY A 94 4.56 5.04 13.84
C GLY A 94 3.74 5.34 12.59
N TYR A 95 3.06 4.34 12.00
CA TYR A 95 2.20 4.52 10.83
C TYR A 95 0.73 4.57 11.22
N ASP A 96 0.07 5.70 10.93
CA ASP A 96 -1.30 5.99 11.39
C ASP A 96 -2.41 5.51 10.43
N GLY A 97 -2.06 5.13 9.20
CA GLY A 97 -3.01 4.61 8.21
C GLY A 97 -3.40 3.15 8.45
N VAL A 98 -3.97 2.49 7.44
CA VAL A 98 -4.20 1.03 7.47
C VAL A 98 -2.94 0.29 7.02
N ALA A 99 -2.54 0.56 5.78
CA ALA A 99 -1.25 0.19 5.22
C ALA A 99 -0.86 1.18 4.09
N ALA A 100 0.40 1.13 3.70
CA ALA A 100 0.91 1.85 2.52
C ALA A 100 2.06 1.09 1.88
N THR A 101 2.17 1.19 0.57
CA THR A 101 3.20 0.53 -0.22
C THR A 101 4.09 1.50 -0.97
N GLY A 102 5.39 1.22 -0.98
CA GLY A 102 6.35 1.93 -1.82
C GLY A 102 7.68 1.18 -1.91
N ASN A 103 8.30 1.16 -3.10
CA ASN A 103 9.62 0.56 -3.33
C ASN A 103 9.75 -0.90 -2.83
N GLY A 104 8.71 -1.72 -3.04
CA GLY A 104 8.67 -3.12 -2.60
C GLY A 104 8.50 -3.31 -1.08
N VAL A 105 8.22 -2.24 -0.34
CA VAL A 105 7.96 -2.24 1.09
C VAL A 105 6.50 -1.92 1.33
N VAL A 106 5.81 -2.81 2.04
CA VAL A 106 4.46 -2.58 2.58
C VAL A 106 4.57 -2.31 4.06
N THR A 107 4.11 -1.14 4.50
CA THR A 107 4.03 -0.77 5.91
C THR A 107 2.61 -0.96 6.41
N PHE A 108 2.43 -1.67 7.52
CA PHE A 108 1.13 -1.92 8.14
C PHE A 108 1.06 -1.30 9.52
N ASN A 109 -0.12 -0.80 9.88
CA ASN A 109 -0.42 -0.35 11.22
C ASN A 109 -0.68 -1.56 12.16
N PRO A 110 0.15 -1.81 13.18
CA PRO A 110 -0.04 -2.92 14.11
C PRO A 110 -1.40 -2.88 14.83
N ALA A 111 -1.86 -1.69 15.22
CA ALA A 111 -3.12 -1.53 15.93
C ALA A 111 -4.31 -1.91 15.04
N TRP A 112 -4.26 -1.59 13.74
CA TRP A 112 -5.27 -2.05 12.78
C TRP A 112 -5.25 -3.58 12.66
N MET A 113 -4.08 -4.17 12.42
CA MET A 113 -3.96 -5.61 12.20
C MET A 113 -4.39 -6.44 13.43
N LEU A 114 -4.18 -5.94 14.65
CA LEU A 114 -4.68 -6.58 15.87
C LEU A 114 -6.19 -6.36 16.07
N LYS A 115 -6.71 -5.16 15.76
CA LYS A 115 -8.14 -4.84 15.90
C LYS A 115 -9.00 -5.49 14.81
N LYS A 116 -8.44 -5.73 13.64
CA LYS A 116 -9.08 -6.29 12.43
C LYS A 116 -8.27 -7.47 11.89
N PRO A 117 -8.11 -8.56 12.66
CA PRO A 117 -7.23 -9.68 12.28
C PRO A 117 -7.72 -10.47 11.06
N THR A 118 -8.95 -10.24 10.61
CA THR A 118 -9.54 -10.83 9.39
C THR A 118 -9.41 -9.92 8.17
N ASP A 119 -8.96 -8.67 8.31
CA ASP A 119 -8.74 -7.76 7.19
C ASP A 119 -7.40 -8.04 6.48
N LEU A 120 -7.17 -9.32 6.16
CA LEU A 120 -5.96 -9.80 5.50
C LEU A 120 -5.85 -9.28 4.07
N ASP A 121 -6.98 -8.97 3.43
CA ASP A 121 -7.03 -8.52 2.04
C ASP A 121 -6.55 -7.09 1.84
N VAL A 122 -6.17 -6.40 2.91
CA VAL A 122 -5.24 -5.26 2.84
C VAL A 122 -3.93 -5.72 2.19
N VAL A 123 -3.40 -6.91 2.54
CA VAL A 123 -2.20 -7.47 1.89
C VAL A 123 -2.39 -7.53 0.36
N THR A 124 -3.51 -8.06 -0.10
CA THR A 124 -3.83 -8.19 -1.54
C THR A 124 -3.84 -6.82 -2.23
N HIS A 125 -4.49 -5.82 -1.63
CA HIS A 125 -4.47 -4.45 -2.16
C HIS A 125 -3.05 -3.89 -2.24
N GLU A 126 -2.30 -3.98 -1.14
CA GLU A 126 -0.98 -3.37 -1.03
C GLU A 126 0.06 -4.03 -1.94
N VAL A 127 0.07 -5.37 -2.02
CA VAL A 127 1.03 -6.07 -2.86
C VAL A 127 0.74 -5.87 -4.35
N MET A 128 -0.52 -5.60 -4.73
CA MET A 128 -0.85 -5.20 -6.09
C MET A 128 -0.12 -3.90 -6.48
N HIS A 129 0.10 -2.94 -5.57
CA HIS A 129 0.89 -1.75 -5.89
C HIS A 129 2.35 -2.08 -6.25
N ILE A 130 2.92 -3.16 -5.71
CA ILE A 130 4.25 -3.66 -6.10
C ILE A 130 4.19 -4.30 -7.50
N VAL A 131 3.11 -4.99 -7.82
CA VAL A 131 2.89 -5.58 -9.17
C VAL A 131 2.70 -4.49 -10.22
N GLN A 132 1.92 -3.45 -9.89
CA GLN A 132 1.67 -2.30 -10.73
C GLN A 132 2.99 -1.66 -11.18
N ASP A 133 3.88 -1.35 -10.24
CA ASP A 133 5.21 -0.75 -10.47
C ASP A 133 5.16 0.40 -11.49
N TYR A 134 4.21 1.32 -11.29
CA TYR A 134 3.92 2.37 -12.25
C TYR A 134 4.95 3.51 -12.25
N GLY A 135 5.83 3.59 -11.26
CA GLY A 135 6.76 4.71 -11.10
C GLY A 135 6.06 6.08 -11.19
N ASP A 136 6.68 7.04 -11.88
CA ASP A 136 6.09 8.35 -12.19
C ASP A 136 5.10 8.25 -13.38
N SER A 137 4.09 7.38 -13.26
CA SER A 137 3.08 7.21 -14.31
C SER A 137 2.21 8.46 -14.48
N ASN A 138 1.78 8.68 -15.72
CA ASN A 138 0.87 9.76 -16.09
C ASN A 138 -0.61 9.40 -15.89
N GLY A 139 -0.91 8.20 -15.38
CA GLY A 139 -2.27 7.80 -15.02
C GLY A 139 -2.80 8.52 -13.79
N PRO A 140 -4.13 8.75 -13.71
CA PRO A 140 -4.71 9.38 -12.53
C PRO A 140 -4.71 8.40 -11.35
N GLY A 141 -4.45 8.90 -10.13
CA GLY A 141 -4.35 8.06 -8.93
C GLY A 141 -5.60 7.20 -8.65
N TRP A 142 -6.80 7.65 -9.04
CA TRP A 142 -8.01 6.85 -8.88
C TRP A 142 -7.99 5.53 -9.65
N LEU A 143 -7.27 5.50 -10.77
CA LEU A 143 -7.12 4.31 -11.59
C LEU A 143 -6.16 3.32 -10.91
N THR A 144 -5.04 3.82 -10.37
CA THR A 144 -4.10 3.02 -9.56
C THR A 144 -4.80 2.33 -8.39
N GLU A 145 -5.50 3.11 -7.56
CA GLU A 145 -6.24 2.59 -6.40
C GLU A 145 -7.42 1.69 -6.80
N GLY A 146 -8.10 2.03 -7.89
CA GLY A 146 -9.23 1.24 -8.40
C GLY A 146 -8.80 -0.13 -8.91
N ILE A 147 -7.62 -0.23 -9.55
CA ILE A 147 -7.03 -1.49 -9.98
C ILE A 147 -6.59 -2.32 -8.76
N ALA A 148 -6.01 -1.69 -7.72
CA ALA A 148 -5.63 -2.38 -6.49
C ALA A 148 -6.84 -3.00 -5.77
N ASP A 149 -7.94 -2.27 -5.64
CA ASP A 149 -9.18 -2.83 -5.07
C ASP A 149 -9.91 -3.80 -6.01
N TYR A 150 -9.70 -3.70 -7.32
CA TYR A 150 -10.15 -4.73 -8.26
C TYR A 150 -9.39 -6.04 -8.01
N ALA A 151 -8.06 -5.98 -7.87
CA ALA A 151 -7.24 -7.15 -7.53
C ALA A 151 -7.69 -7.73 -6.18
N ARG A 152 -7.92 -6.89 -5.16
CA ARG A 152 -8.50 -7.31 -3.88
C ARG A 152 -9.85 -8.03 -4.04
N ALA A 153 -10.72 -7.57 -4.94
CA ALA A 153 -12.01 -8.21 -5.18
C ALA A 153 -11.89 -9.58 -5.88
N VAL A 154 -10.86 -9.75 -6.72
CA VAL A 154 -10.64 -10.97 -7.53
C VAL A 154 -9.81 -12.02 -6.80
N PHE A 155 -8.73 -11.61 -6.13
CA PHE A 155 -7.73 -12.49 -5.51
C PHE A 155 -7.85 -12.56 -3.98
N GLY A 156 -8.68 -11.71 -3.36
CA GLY A 156 -8.81 -11.66 -1.91
C GLY A 156 -9.24 -12.99 -1.27
N VAL A 157 -8.70 -13.26 -0.09
CA VAL A 157 -8.78 -14.54 0.63
C VAL A 157 -9.74 -14.50 1.83
N ASP A 158 -10.10 -13.32 2.34
CA ASP A 158 -10.96 -13.17 3.53
C ASP A 158 -11.83 -11.90 3.52
N ASN A 159 -12.27 -11.44 2.34
CA ASN A 159 -13.10 -10.23 2.22
C ASN A 159 -14.39 -10.34 3.07
N VAL A 160 -14.97 -11.55 3.15
CA VAL A 160 -16.14 -11.84 3.98
C VAL A 160 -15.82 -11.68 5.47
N GLY A 161 -14.72 -12.25 5.96
CA GLY A 161 -14.30 -12.10 7.36
C GLY A 161 -13.91 -10.67 7.71
N ALA A 162 -13.38 -9.91 6.75
CA ALA A 162 -13.10 -8.48 6.87
C ALA A 162 -14.37 -7.61 6.86
N LYS A 163 -15.54 -8.18 6.50
CA LYS A 163 -16.77 -7.44 6.17
C LYS A 163 -16.53 -6.39 5.08
N TRP A 164 -15.58 -6.67 4.20
CA TRP A 164 -15.28 -5.85 3.04
C TRP A 164 -16.18 -6.29 1.88
N TYR A 165 -16.91 -5.32 1.31
CA TYR A 165 -17.81 -5.56 0.19
C TYR A 165 -17.75 -4.39 -0.79
N LEU A 166 -17.98 -4.72 -2.05
CA LEU A 166 -18.19 -3.74 -3.12
C LEU A 166 -19.53 -3.02 -2.88
N PRO A 167 -19.52 -1.68 -2.74
CA PRO A 167 -20.73 -0.94 -2.42
C PRO A 167 -21.72 -1.02 -3.58
N LYS A 168 -23.03 -1.10 -3.27
CA LYS A 168 -24.07 -0.93 -4.29
C LYS A 168 -23.92 0.44 -4.96
N PHE A 169 -24.28 0.49 -6.24
CA PHE A 169 -24.31 1.75 -6.99
C PHE A 169 -25.19 2.79 -6.28
N LYS A 170 -24.72 4.04 -6.27
CA LYS A 170 -25.47 5.23 -5.88
C LYS A 170 -25.20 6.34 -6.90
N SER A 171 -26.19 7.15 -7.21
CA SER A 171 -26.06 8.27 -8.15
C SER A 171 -25.05 9.34 -7.71
N THR A 172 -24.69 9.38 -6.42
CA THR A 172 -23.67 10.29 -5.88
C THR A 172 -22.23 9.77 -6.08
N GLN A 173 -22.06 8.60 -6.69
CA GLN A 173 -20.76 7.99 -6.96
C GLN A 173 -20.27 8.30 -8.38
N SER A 174 -18.95 8.23 -8.57
CA SER A 174 -18.27 8.29 -9.86
C SER A 174 -17.14 7.26 -9.91
N TYR A 175 -16.74 6.85 -11.12
CA TYR A 175 -15.57 5.99 -11.33
C TYR A 175 -14.28 6.59 -10.78
N THR A 176 -14.23 7.91 -10.57
CA THR A 176 -13.08 8.61 -9.98
C THR A 176 -13.05 8.58 -8.45
N ASN A 177 -14.03 7.95 -7.78
CA ASN A 177 -14.00 7.79 -6.33
C ASN A 177 -13.00 6.73 -5.83
N SER A 178 -12.24 6.12 -6.74
CA SER A 178 -11.19 5.13 -6.44
C SER A 178 -11.72 3.87 -5.76
N TYR A 179 -10.79 2.99 -5.36
CA TYR A 179 -11.04 1.87 -4.45
C TYR A 179 -12.25 1.02 -4.91
N ARG A 180 -13.04 0.54 -3.94
CA ARG A 180 -14.21 -0.32 -4.12
C ARG A 180 -15.24 0.17 -5.14
N ILE A 181 -15.41 1.47 -5.29
CA ILE A 181 -16.38 2.04 -6.25
C ILE A 181 -15.89 1.78 -7.67
N THR A 182 -14.63 2.14 -7.94
CA THR A 182 -13.97 1.88 -9.21
C THR A 182 -13.83 0.37 -9.47
N ALA A 183 -13.45 -0.42 -8.46
CA ALA A 183 -13.33 -1.87 -8.57
C ALA A 183 -14.64 -2.55 -8.99
N ARG A 184 -15.78 -2.15 -8.40
CA ARG A 184 -17.10 -2.68 -8.79
C ARG A 184 -17.44 -2.33 -10.24
N PHE A 185 -17.11 -1.11 -10.65
CA PHE A 185 -17.28 -0.68 -12.03
C PHE A 185 -16.41 -1.49 -12.98
N PHE A 186 -15.13 -1.70 -12.67
CA PHE A 186 -14.24 -2.54 -13.47
C PHE A 186 -14.72 -3.98 -13.60
N LEU A 187 -15.20 -4.60 -12.53
CA LEU A 187 -15.82 -5.93 -12.60
C LEU A 187 -17.02 -5.96 -13.56
N TRP A 188 -17.82 -4.89 -13.61
CA TRP A 188 -18.92 -4.78 -14.57
C TRP A 188 -18.42 -4.60 -16.00
N VAL A 189 -17.39 -3.77 -16.24
CA VAL A 189 -16.85 -3.55 -17.59
C VAL A 189 -16.17 -4.81 -18.13
N GLU A 190 -15.38 -5.50 -17.30
CA GLU A 190 -14.76 -6.79 -17.60
C GLU A 190 -15.80 -7.82 -18.03
N LYS A 191 -16.92 -7.90 -17.31
CA LYS A 191 -17.98 -8.86 -17.58
C LYS A 191 -18.81 -8.54 -18.83
N ASN A 192 -19.14 -7.27 -19.05
CA ASN A 192 -20.20 -6.90 -20.00
C ASN A 192 -19.71 -6.22 -21.27
N ILE A 193 -18.51 -5.62 -21.25
CA ILE A 193 -18.02 -4.76 -22.33
C ILE A 193 -16.72 -5.29 -22.91
N LYS A 194 -15.68 -5.44 -22.09
CA LYS A 194 -14.34 -5.79 -22.57
C LYS A 194 -13.61 -6.65 -21.53
N PRO A 195 -13.65 -7.99 -21.68
CA PRO A 195 -12.75 -8.86 -20.94
C PRO A 195 -11.28 -8.52 -21.21
N GLY A 196 -10.48 -8.53 -20.15
CA GLY A 196 -9.05 -8.19 -20.14
C GLY A 196 -8.77 -6.68 -20.17
N LEU A 197 -9.77 -5.83 -19.92
CA LEU A 197 -9.60 -4.39 -19.91
C LEU A 197 -8.63 -3.94 -18.81
N VAL A 198 -8.84 -4.39 -17.57
CA VAL A 198 -8.07 -3.97 -16.40
C VAL A 198 -6.60 -4.36 -16.56
N ILE A 199 -6.33 -5.56 -17.06
CA ILE A 199 -4.98 -6.02 -17.41
C ILE A 199 -4.36 -5.10 -18.48
N SER A 200 -5.14 -4.72 -19.50
CA SER A 200 -4.65 -3.82 -20.55
C SER A 200 -4.35 -2.41 -20.02
N LEU A 201 -5.19 -1.89 -19.13
CA LEU A 201 -4.97 -0.58 -18.48
C LEU A 201 -3.73 -0.60 -17.61
N ASP A 202 -3.58 -1.62 -16.76
CA ASP A 202 -2.41 -1.83 -15.91
C ASP A 202 -1.11 -1.89 -16.74
N ALA A 203 -1.12 -2.66 -17.83
CA ALA A 203 0.03 -2.75 -18.74
C ALA A 203 0.38 -1.39 -19.39
N LYS A 204 -0.62 -0.59 -19.78
CA LYS A 204 -0.41 0.73 -20.38
C LYS A 204 0.12 1.75 -19.36
N LEU A 205 -0.35 1.68 -18.12
CA LEU A 205 0.11 2.54 -17.01
C LEU A 205 1.57 2.26 -16.66
N ARG A 206 1.93 0.97 -16.52
CA ARG A 206 3.31 0.53 -16.27
C ARG A 206 4.24 0.84 -17.44
N ALA A 207 3.75 0.76 -18.67
CA ALA A 207 4.53 1.12 -19.86
C ALA A 207 4.61 2.65 -20.11
N HIS A 208 4.01 3.49 -19.25
CA HIS A 208 3.92 4.95 -19.45
C HIS A 208 3.33 5.36 -20.82
N THR A 209 2.42 4.54 -21.36
CA THR A 209 1.73 4.81 -22.64
C THR A 209 0.24 5.06 -22.46
N TYR A 210 -0.22 5.14 -21.21
CA TYR A 210 -1.58 5.55 -20.90
C TYR A 210 -1.83 6.99 -21.37
N THR A 211 -3.01 7.26 -21.91
CA THR A 211 -3.51 8.59 -22.25
C THR A 211 -5.00 8.65 -21.95
N ASP A 212 -5.58 9.84 -21.95
CA ASP A 212 -7.04 10.00 -21.78
C ASP A 212 -7.86 9.24 -22.86
N ASN A 213 -7.25 8.98 -24.02
CA ASN A 213 -7.87 8.20 -25.09
C ASN A 213 -7.73 6.69 -24.94
N THR A 214 -6.83 6.18 -24.08
CA THR A 214 -6.55 4.74 -23.97
C THR A 214 -7.82 3.92 -23.74
N ILE A 215 -8.74 4.41 -22.90
CA ILE A 215 -9.98 3.69 -22.64
C ILE A 215 -10.89 3.61 -23.86
N LYS A 216 -10.94 4.70 -24.64
CA LYS A 216 -11.72 4.79 -25.86
C LYS A 216 -11.13 3.91 -26.96
N ASP A 217 -9.81 3.84 -27.06
CA ASP A 217 -9.14 2.97 -28.03
C ASP A 217 -9.39 1.48 -27.70
N LEU A 218 -9.46 1.12 -26.41
CA LEU A 218 -9.68 -0.26 -25.98
C LEU A 218 -11.15 -0.71 -26.04
N THR A 219 -12.10 0.21 -25.89
CA THR A 219 -13.53 -0.13 -25.69
C THR A 219 -14.49 0.55 -26.67
N GLY A 220 -14.03 1.52 -27.45
CA GLY A 220 -14.86 2.42 -28.26
C GLY A 220 -15.57 3.52 -27.47
N LYS A 221 -15.45 3.55 -26.12
CA LYS A 221 -16.18 4.47 -25.23
C LYS A 221 -15.25 5.17 -24.24
N THR A 222 -15.59 6.39 -23.85
CA THR A 222 -14.90 7.10 -22.76
C THR A 222 -15.29 6.52 -21.39
N PHE A 223 -14.54 6.83 -20.33
CA PHE A 223 -14.93 6.44 -18.97
C PHE A 223 -16.32 6.99 -18.59
N ASP A 224 -16.65 8.22 -18.98
CA ASP A 224 -17.98 8.81 -18.73
C ASP A 224 -19.10 8.00 -19.40
N GLN A 225 -18.89 7.57 -20.64
CA GLN A 225 -19.87 6.77 -21.37
C GLN A 225 -20.03 5.37 -20.74
N LEU A 226 -18.92 4.72 -20.39
CA LEU A 226 -18.94 3.43 -19.70
C LEU A 226 -19.61 3.53 -18.32
N TRP A 227 -19.35 4.61 -17.59
CA TRP A 227 -19.98 4.86 -16.30
C TRP A 227 -21.48 5.11 -16.42
N ALA A 228 -21.91 5.86 -17.44
CA ALA A 228 -23.32 6.06 -17.73
C ALA A 228 -24.03 4.72 -18.03
N ASP A 229 -23.41 3.84 -18.82
CA ASP A 229 -23.95 2.50 -19.08
C ASP A 229 -24.03 1.67 -17.79
N TYR A 230 -22.98 1.69 -16.97
CA TYR A 230 -22.95 1.02 -15.68
C TYR A 230 -24.04 1.53 -14.73
N ALA A 231 -24.23 2.85 -14.65
CA ALA A 231 -25.27 3.48 -13.86
C ALA A 231 -26.67 3.06 -14.32
N ALA A 232 -26.92 3.08 -15.63
CA ALA A 232 -28.18 2.64 -16.23
C ALA A 232 -28.47 1.16 -15.92
N ALA A 233 -27.45 0.29 -15.98
CA ALA A 233 -27.58 -1.13 -15.69
C ALA A 233 -27.82 -1.44 -14.20
N ASN A 234 -27.50 -0.52 -13.28
CA ASN A 234 -27.58 -0.72 -11.83
C ASN A 234 -28.64 0.17 -11.15
N THR A 235 -29.37 0.99 -11.90
CA THR A 235 -30.51 1.75 -11.39
C THR A 235 -31.75 0.86 -11.43
N PRO A 236 -32.49 0.68 -10.31
CA PRO A 236 -33.73 -0.08 -10.32
C PRO A 236 -34.69 0.46 -11.38
N LYS A 237 -35.20 -0.43 -12.24
CA LYS A 237 -36.38 -0.09 -13.04
C LYS A 237 -37.57 -0.10 -12.08
N GLY A 238 -38.23 1.04 -11.96
CA GLY A 238 -39.44 1.19 -11.14
C GLY A 238 -40.56 0.26 -11.56
#